data_AF-A0A3R7C503-F1
#
_entry.id   AF-A0A3R7C503-F1
#
_cell.length_a   1.000
_cell.length_b   1.000
_cell.length_c   1.000
_cell.angle_alpha   90.00
_cell.angle_beta   90.00
_cell.angle_gamma   90.00
#
_symmetry.space_group_name_H-M   'P 1'
#
loop_
_entity.id
_entity.type
_entity.pdbx_description
1 polymer ?
#
loop_
_entity_poly.entity_id
_entity_poly.type
_entity_poly.pdbx_seq_one_letter_code
_entity_poly.pdbx_strand_id
1 'polypeptide(L)'
;MTSTRGECPLSGGHWEEIGFQGNDPSTDLRGGGMLSLLQMLFLLDTYAEVAGQLFALSRHHEFHFPLCCVLINLSVQTLGSLRQGRLTTLCNKEKDVLAAMNKLYAVMAVRLVAEWKAKRGVVAFPIVLKQVVDEAMGMPLRAVAESEAALALSRGCDTGEMGDQDFTDLSDK
;
A
#
# COMPACT_ATOMS: atom_id res chain seq x y z
N MET A 1 -21.12 -31.13 -2.38
CA MET A 1 -21.40 -29.89 -1.61
C MET A 1 -20.46 -29.86 -0.42
N THR A 2 -19.25 -29.34 -0.61
CA THR A 2 -18.28 -29.18 0.48
C THR A 2 -18.47 -27.80 1.08
N SER A 3 -18.97 -27.75 2.31
CA SER A 3 -18.99 -26.55 3.13
C SER A 3 -17.57 -26.34 3.70
N THR A 4 -16.79 -25.46 3.09
CA THR A 4 -15.52 -24.96 3.63
C THR A 4 -15.81 -23.75 4.52
N ARG A 5 -15.71 -23.93 5.85
CA ARG A 5 -15.61 -22.80 6.78
C ARG A 5 -14.32 -22.05 6.45
N GLY A 6 -14.40 -20.83 5.92
CA GLY A 6 -13.23 -19.96 5.75
C GLY A 6 -13.13 -19.17 4.45
N GLU A 7 -14.07 -19.29 3.51
CA GLU A 7 -14.06 -18.44 2.33
C GLU A 7 -14.59 -17.04 2.68
N CYS A 8 -13.74 -16.01 2.55
CA CYS A 8 -14.16 -14.61 2.57
C CYS A 8 -15.13 -14.40 1.40
N PRO A 9 -16.39 -14.01 1.63
CA PRO A 9 -17.35 -13.87 0.55
C PRO A 9 -16.84 -12.86 -0.50
N LEU A 10 -17.02 -13.17 -1.79
CA LEU A 10 -16.58 -12.29 -2.89
C LEU A 10 -17.23 -10.91 -2.85
N SER A 11 -18.39 -10.80 -2.20
CA SER A 11 -19.06 -9.54 -1.95
C SER A 11 -19.73 -9.50 -0.56
N GLY A 12 -19.87 -8.32 0.00
CA GLY A 12 -20.54 -8.06 1.29
C GLY A 12 -19.94 -6.88 2.07
N GLY A 13 -20.61 -6.50 3.16
CA GLY A 13 -20.30 -5.29 3.94
C GLY A 13 -18.90 -5.26 4.56
N HIS A 14 -18.28 -6.42 4.74
CA HIS A 14 -16.91 -6.54 5.22
C HIS A 14 -15.87 -5.84 4.32
N TRP A 15 -16.16 -5.67 3.02
CA TRP A 15 -15.30 -4.88 2.12
C TRP A 15 -15.38 -3.38 2.44
N GLU A 16 -16.57 -2.87 2.76
CA GLU A 16 -16.75 -1.48 3.20
C GLU A 16 -16.07 -1.24 4.56
N GLU A 17 -16.08 -2.23 5.46
CA GLU A 17 -15.44 -2.12 6.79
C GLU A 17 -13.92 -1.88 6.75
N ILE A 18 -13.26 -2.36 5.69
CA ILE A 18 -11.83 -2.12 5.44
C ILE A 18 -11.60 -0.96 4.46
N GLY A 19 -12.66 -0.32 3.98
CA GLY A 19 -12.60 0.93 3.24
C GLY A 19 -12.54 0.77 1.71
N PHE A 20 -13.17 -0.26 1.15
CA PHE A 20 -13.62 -0.23 -0.25
C PHE A 20 -14.89 0.63 -0.40
N GLN A 21 -15.20 1.10 -1.62
CA GLN A 21 -16.36 1.99 -1.86
C GLN A 21 -17.71 1.28 -1.74
N GLY A 22 -17.73 -0.05 -1.77
CA GLY A 22 -18.94 -0.83 -1.64
C GLY A 22 -18.67 -2.30 -1.36
N ASN A 23 -19.74 -3.07 -1.42
CA ASN A 23 -19.72 -4.51 -1.16
C ASN A 23 -18.96 -5.35 -2.19
N ASP A 24 -18.51 -4.78 -3.31
CA ASP A 24 -17.75 -5.50 -4.35
C ASP A 24 -16.42 -4.79 -4.62
N PRO A 25 -15.28 -5.36 -4.17
CA PRO A 25 -13.97 -4.75 -4.29
C PRO A 25 -13.49 -4.67 -5.75
N SER A 26 -14.07 -5.45 -6.67
CA SER A 26 -13.68 -5.44 -8.08
C SER A 26 -13.88 -4.06 -8.73
N THR A 27 -14.85 -3.28 -8.23
CA THR A 27 -15.21 -1.97 -8.77
C THR A 27 -14.12 -0.91 -8.53
N ASP A 28 -13.48 -0.95 -7.36
CA ASP A 28 -12.35 -0.09 -6.96
C ASP A 28 -11.04 -0.52 -7.63
N LEU A 29 -10.83 -1.83 -7.76
CA LEU A 29 -9.59 -2.40 -8.29
C LEU A 29 -9.41 -2.17 -9.80
N ARG A 30 -10.42 -1.67 -10.52
CA ARG A 30 -10.31 -1.38 -11.97
C ARG A 30 -9.17 -0.41 -12.32
N GLY A 31 -8.89 0.56 -11.44
CA GLY A 31 -7.84 1.57 -11.68
C GLY A 31 -6.43 1.06 -11.38
N GLY A 32 -6.24 0.41 -10.23
CA GLY A 32 -4.93 -0.08 -9.77
C GLY A 32 -4.58 -1.51 -10.19
N GLY A 33 -5.58 -2.31 -10.56
CA GLY A 33 -5.44 -3.72 -10.93
C GLY A 33 -4.77 -4.58 -9.86
N MET A 34 -4.20 -5.71 -10.30
CA MET A 34 -3.47 -6.64 -9.45
C MET A 34 -2.29 -6.00 -8.71
N LEU A 35 -1.64 -5.00 -9.31
CA LEU A 35 -0.55 -4.28 -8.67
C LEU A 35 -0.97 -3.70 -7.32
N SER A 36 -2.15 -3.09 -7.24
CA SER A 36 -2.63 -2.51 -5.98
C SER A 36 -2.82 -3.55 -4.87
N LEU A 37 -3.26 -4.77 -5.22
CA LEU A 37 -3.36 -5.88 -4.28
C LEU A 37 -1.98 -6.34 -3.80
N LEU A 38 -1.04 -6.52 -4.73
CA LEU A 38 0.33 -6.93 -4.41
C LEU A 38 1.05 -5.90 -3.53
N GLN A 39 0.84 -4.60 -3.78
CA GLN A 39 1.43 -3.54 -2.98
C GLN A 39 0.79 -3.45 -1.58
N MET A 40 -0.52 -3.66 -1.47
CA MET A 40 -1.19 -3.76 -0.18
C MET A 40 -0.67 -4.94 0.65
N LEU A 41 -0.54 -6.12 0.02
CA LEU A 41 0.04 -7.31 0.67
C LEU A 41 1.48 -7.06 1.11
N PHE A 42 2.30 -6.46 0.23
CA PHE A 42 3.67 -6.07 0.56
C PHE A 42 3.73 -5.15 1.79
N LEU A 43 2.84 -4.15 1.90
CA LEU A 43 2.81 -3.25 3.05
C LEU A 43 2.37 -3.97 4.33
N LEU A 44 1.36 -4.85 4.23
CA LEU A 44 0.88 -5.63 5.37
C LEU A 44 1.93 -6.59 5.90
N ASP A 45 2.68 -7.23 5.01
CA ASP A 45 3.69 -8.23 5.36
C ASP A 45 5.01 -7.58 5.82
N THR A 46 5.54 -6.63 5.06
CA THR A 46 6.84 -6.01 5.34
C THR A 46 6.76 -4.89 6.38
N TYR A 47 5.67 -4.12 6.40
CA TYR A 47 5.50 -2.93 7.26
C TYR A 47 4.20 -3.01 8.07
N ALA A 48 3.97 -4.16 8.72
CA ALA A 48 2.76 -4.46 9.49
C ALA A 48 2.41 -3.36 10.50
N GLU A 49 3.40 -2.73 11.13
CA GLU A 49 3.18 -1.62 12.06
C GLU A 49 2.56 -0.39 11.38
N VAL A 50 3.06 -0.02 10.19
CA VAL A 50 2.54 1.10 9.41
C VAL A 50 1.13 0.78 8.92
N ALA A 51 0.90 -0.44 8.43
CA ALA A 51 -0.41 -0.87 8.00
C ALA A 51 -1.43 -0.85 9.17
N GLY A 52 -1.04 -1.33 10.34
CA GLY A 52 -1.86 -1.29 11.56
C GLY A 52 -2.17 0.15 12.01
N GLN A 53 -1.19 1.05 11.92
CA GLN A 53 -1.40 2.47 12.21
C GLN A 53 -2.37 3.12 11.23
N LEU A 54 -2.24 2.85 9.92
CA LEU A 54 -3.18 3.33 8.91
C LEU A 54 -4.59 2.81 9.16
N PHE A 55 -4.74 1.54 9.50
CA PHE A 55 -6.04 0.94 9.81
C PHE A 55 -6.68 1.55 11.07
N ALA A 56 -5.90 1.79 12.13
CA ALA A 56 -6.41 2.46 13.32
C ALA A 56 -6.84 3.91 13.00
N LEU A 57 -6.04 4.63 12.20
CA LEU A 57 -6.34 6.00 11.80
C LEU A 57 -7.56 6.08 10.87
N SER A 58 -7.72 5.13 9.96
CA SER A 58 -8.82 5.10 8.99
C SER A 58 -10.17 4.86 9.65
N ARG A 59 -10.19 4.27 10.85
CA ARG A 59 -11.41 3.98 11.62
C ARG A 59 -11.69 4.99 12.73
N HIS A 60 -11.01 6.14 12.72
CA HIS A 60 -11.27 7.20 13.69
C HIS A 60 -12.72 7.71 13.57
N HIS A 61 -13.47 7.76 14.67
CA HIS A 61 -14.89 8.11 14.67
C HIS A 61 -15.23 9.38 13.86
N GLU A 62 -14.45 10.45 14.03
CA GLU A 62 -14.68 11.75 13.36
C GLU A 62 -13.83 11.96 12.10
N PHE A 63 -12.67 11.30 12.02
CA PHE A 63 -11.61 11.60 11.05
C PHE A 63 -11.25 10.36 10.23
N HIS A 64 -12.24 9.50 10.00
CA HIS A 64 -12.09 8.28 9.23
C HIS A 64 -11.84 8.59 7.75
N PHE A 65 -11.28 7.60 7.07
CA PHE A 65 -11.10 7.63 5.62
C PHE A 65 -11.17 6.20 5.06
N PRO A 66 -11.52 6.01 3.79
CA PRO A 66 -11.62 4.68 3.18
C PRO A 66 -10.22 4.11 2.91
N LEU A 67 -9.70 3.28 3.82
CA LEU A 67 -8.32 2.78 3.77
C LEU A 67 -7.97 2.10 2.44
N CYS A 68 -8.72 1.10 2.02
CA CYS A 68 -8.41 0.38 0.77
C CYS A 68 -8.43 1.32 -0.44
N CYS A 69 -9.39 2.24 -0.56
CA CYS A 69 -9.38 3.24 -1.63
C CYS A 69 -8.12 4.12 -1.61
N VAL A 70 -7.66 4.52 -0.41
CA VAL A 70 -6.43 5.30 -0.26
C VAL A 70 -5.21 4.50 -0.70
N LEU A 71 -5.10 3.24 -0.28
CA LEU A 71 -3.99 2.36 -0.66
C LEU A 71 -3.99 2.05 -2.17
N ILE A 72 -5.17 1.90 -2.79
CA ILE A 72 -5.29 1.78 -4.25
C ILE A 72 -4.83 3.07 -4.93
N ASN A 73 -5.22 4.25 -4.44
CA ASN A 73 -4.75 5.53 -4.99
C ASN A 73 -3.22 5.63 -4.93
N LEU A 74 -2.58 5.30 -3.80
CA LEU A 74 -1.11 5.29 -3.70
C LEU A 74 -0.45 4.38 -4.75
N SER A 75 -1.06 3.24 -5.03
CA SER A 75 -0.59 2.30 -6.07
C SER A 75 -0.67 2.91 -7.47
N VAL A 76 -1.80 3.55 -7.79
CA VAL A 76 -2.02 4.26 -9.06
C VAL A 76 -1.01 5.39 -9.24
N GLN A 77 -0.72 6.15 -8.18
CA GLN A 77 0.29 7.22 -8.22
C GLN A 77 1.69 6.65 -8.46
N THR A 78 2.05 5.58 -7.77
CA THR A 78 3.33 4.87 -7.98
C THR A 78 3.50 4.43 -9.42
N LEU A 79 2.48 3.80 -10.02
CA LEU A 79 2.48 3.41 -11.43
C LEU A 79 2.58 4.63 -12.36
N GLY A 80 1.88 5.71 -12.04
CA GLY A 80 1.99 6.98 -12.75
C GLY A 80 3.42 7.53 -12.74
N SER A 81 4.14 7.39 -11.61
CA SER A 81 5.53 7.83 -11.44
C SER A 81 6.47 7.05 -12.34
N LEU A 82 6.28 5.73 -12.39
CA LEU A 82 7.05 4.84 -13.27
C LEU A 82 6.84 5.22 -14.74
N ARG A 83 5.57 5.37 -15.16
CA ARG A 83 5.21 5.69 -16.56
C ARG A 83 5.75 7.04 -17.02
N GLN A 84 5.96 7.97 -16.09
CA GLN A 84 6.54 9.29 -16.35
C GLN A 84 8.08 9.29 -16.30
N GLY A 85 8.72 8.14 -16.07
CA GLY A 85 10.18 8.02 -15.98
C GLY A 85 10.78 8.58 -14.69
N ARG A 86 9.97 8.97 -13.70
CA ARG A 86 10.47 9.57 -12.45
C ARG A 86 11.13 8.55 -11.52
N LEU A 87 10.84 7.27 -11.70
CA LEU A 87 11.42 6.18 -10.92
C LEU A 87 12.71 5.60 -11.52
N THR A 88 13.13 6.00 -12.73
CA THR A 88 14.25 5.37 -13.44
C THR A 88 15.52 5.24 -12.58
N THR A 89 15.93 6.31 -11.89
CA THR A 89 17.11 6.25 -11.03
C THR A 89 16.92 5.34 -9.82
N LEU A 90 15.73 5.32 -9.22
CA LEU A 90 15.44 4.41 -8.10
C LEU A 90 15.44 2.96 -8.60
N CYS A 91 14.80 2.66 -9.73
CA CYS A 91 14.83 1.34 -10.36
C CYS A 91 16.27 0.88 -10.64
N ASN A 92 17.13 1.77 -11.15
CA ASN A 92 18.54 1.44 -11.40
C ASN A 92 19.32 1.19 -10.11
N LYS A 93 19.02 1.91 -9.03
CA LYS A 93 19.64 1.73 -7.71
C LYS A 93 19.23 0.39 -7.09
N GLU A 94 17.94 0.06 -7.13
CA GLU A 94 17.42 -1.20 -6.58
C GLU A 94 17.73 -2.41 -7.48
N LYS A 95 18.02 -2.18 -8.77
CA LYS A 95 18.13 -3.22 -9.81
C LYS A 95 16.86 -4.08 -9.96
N ASP A 96 15.74 -3.54 -9.52
CA ASP A 96 14.42 -4.17 -9.55
C ASP A 96 13.35 -3.07 -9.59
N VAL A 97 12.51 -3.12 -10.62
CA VAL A 97 11.44 -2.14 -10.84
C VAL A 97 10.35 -2.28 -9.78
N LEU A 98 9.96 -3.51 -9.45
CA LEU A 98 8.91 -3.75 -8.46
C LEU A 98 9.38 -3.34 -7.08
N ALA A 99 10.64 -3.65 -6.71
CA ALA A 99 11.21 -3.19 -5.45
C ALA A 99 11.23 -1.65 -5.34
N ALA A 100 11.61 -0.95 -6.42
CA ALA A 100 11.58 0.51 -6.46
C ALA A 100 10.15 1.08 -6.32
N MET A 101 9.17 0.46 -6.98
CA MET A 101 7.75 0.84 -6.84
C MET A 101 7.25 0.61 -5.41
N ASN A 102 7.53 -0.56 -4.84
CA ASN A 102 7.15 -0.93 -3.48
C ASN A 102 7.78 0.01 -2.44
N LYS A 103 9.03 0.42 -2.65
CA LYS A 103 9.71 1.39 -1.80
C LYS A 103 9.02 2.75 -1.84
N LEU A 104 8.70 3.29 -3.02
CA LEU A 104 7.95 4.55 -3.12
C LEU A 104 6.54 4.44 -2.49
N TYR A 105 5.87 3.30 -2.68
CA TYR A 105 4.58 3.02 -2.09
C TYR A 105 4.62 3.05 -0.55
N ALA A 106 5.59 2.34 0.05
CA ALA A 106 5.79 2.33 1.50
C ALA A 106 6.16 3.71 2.06
N VAL A 107 6.98 4.48 1.32
CA VAL A 107 7.29 5.88 1.69
C VAL A 107 6.01 6.71 1.80
N MET A 108 5.11 6.64 0.80
CA MET A 108 3.85 7.37 0.87
C MET A 108 2.98 6.93 2.06
N ALA A 109 2.93 5.63 2.36
CA ALA A 109 2.18 5.11 3.50
C ALA A 109 2.73 5.62 4.85
N VAL A 110 4.06 5.55 5.06
CA VAL A 110 4.72 6.05 6.27
C VAL A 110 4.51 7.56 6.44
N ARG A 111 4.68 8.33 5.36
CA ARG A 111 4.49 9.77 5.39
C ARG A 111 3.03 10.13 5.66
N LEU A 112 2.08 9.39 5.09
CA LEU A 112 0.66 9.58 5.37
C LEU A 112 0.34 9.36 6.85
N VAL A 113 0.90 8.34 7.49
CA VAL A 113 0.75 8.13 8.94
C VAL A 113 1.26 9.34 9.73
N ALA A 114 2.48 9.80 9.44
CA ALA A 114 3.09 10.92 10.15
C ALA A 114 2.29 12.23 9.96
N GLU A 115 1.98 12.58 8.72
CA GLU A 115 1.27 13.80 8.35
C GLU A 115 -0.16 13.81 8.88
N TRP A 116 -0.86 12.66 8.81
CA TRP A 116 -2.23 12.59 9.29
C TRP A 116 -2.31 12.70 10.82
N LYS A 117 -1.38 12.08 11.55
CA LYS A 117 -1.27 12.25 13.00
C LYS A 117 -1.03 13.71 13.39
N ALA A 118 -0.21 14.43 12.64
CA ALA A 118 0.14 15.82 12.92
C ALA A 118 -0.97 16.82 12.56
N LYS A 119 -1.72 16.57 11.48
CA LYS A 119 -2.64 17.56 10.89
C LYS A 119 -4.13 17.27 11.10
N ARG A 120 -4.51 16.07 11.57
CA ARG A 120 -5.92 15.73 11.84
C ARG A 120 -6.56 16.76 12.79
N GLY A 121 -7.83 17.10 12.52
CA GLY A 121 -8.55 18.14 13.27
C GLY A 121 -8.24 19.58 12.84
N VAL A 122 -7.22 19.80 11.99
CA VAL A 122 -6.86 21.11 11.45
C VAL A 122 -6.99 21.15 9.93
N VAL A 123 -6.56 20.09 9.24
CA VAL A 123 -6.57 19.98 7.78
C VAL A 123 -7.41 18.78 7.36
N ALA A 124 -8.24 18.93 6.32
CA ALA A 124 -9.05 17.85 5.79
C ALA A 124 -8.17 16.74 5.17
N PHE A 125 -8.56 15.47 5.38
CA PHE A 125 -7.81 14.30 4.91
C PHE A 125 -7.43 14.35 3.42
N PRO A 126 -8.33 14.71 2.47
CA PRO A 126 -7.98 14.75 1.06
C PRO A 126 -6.82 15.71 0.72
N ILE A 127 -6.68 16.80 1.49
CA ILE A 127 -5.59 17.78 1.31
C ILE A 127 -4.27 17.16 1.78
N VAL A 128 -4.27 16.49 2.94
CA VAL A 128 -3.08 15.81 3.48
C VAL A 128 -2.64 14.69 2.54
N LEU A 129 -3.57 13.86 2.05
CA LEU A 129 -3.27 12.79 1.10
C LEU A 129 -2.65 13.34 -0.19
N LYS A 130 -3.25 14.40 -0.75
CA LYS A 130 -2.72 15.04 -1.97
C LYS A 130 -1.30 15.58 -1.73
N GLN A 131 -1.06 16.25 -0.61
CA GLN A 131 0.27 16.77 -0.28
C GLN A 131 1.31 15.65 -0.21
N VAL A 132 1.01 14.55 0.49
CA VAL A 132 1.93 13.40 0.62
C VAL A 132 2.26 12.80 -0.75
N VAL A 133 1.24 12.63 -1.60
CA VAL A 133 1.41 12.13 -2.96
C VAL A 133 2.26 13.08 -3.79
N ASP A 134 1.91 14.37 -3.86
CA ASP A 134 2.59 15.36 -4.70
C ASP A 134 4.08 15.48 -4.32
N GLU A 135 4.39 15.48 -3.02
CA GLU A 135 5.77 15.55 -2.53
C GLU A 135 6.56 14.27 -2.86
N ALA A 136 5.97 13.09 -2.65
CA ALA A 136 6.63 11.82 -2.97
C ALA A 136 6.87 11.67 -4.48
N MET A 137 5.94 12.15 -5.28
CA MET A 137 5.98 12.06 -6.74
C MET A 137 6.88 13.12 -7.38
N GLY A 138 7.03 14.29 -6.75
CA GLY A 138 7.88 15.37 -7.24
C GLY A 138 9.37 15.02 -7.18
N MET A 139 9.82 14.35 -6.12
CA MET A 139 11.21 13.89 -5.96
C MET A 139 11.30 12.51 -5.29
N PRO A 140 11.03 11.40 -6.01
CA PRO A 140 10.95 10.07 -5.41
C PRO A 140 12.20 9.64 -4.63
N LEU A 141 13.40 9.89 -5.18
CA LEU A 141 14.66 9.57 -4.49
C LEU A 141 14.81 10.31 -3.16
N ARG A 142 14.43 11.59 -3.14
CA ARG A 142 14.51 12.42 -1.94
C ARG A 142 13.51 11.93 -0.89
N ALA A 143 12.27 11.68 -1.31
CA ALA A 143 11.23 11.18 -0.43
C ALA A 143 11.62 9.82 0.19
N VAL A 144 12.25 8.94 -0.60
CA VAL A 144 12.84 7.68 -0.11
C VAL A 144 13.93 7.97 0.92
N ALA A 145 14.95 8.76 0.57
CA ALA A 145 16.08 9.05 1.45
C ALA A 145 15.64 9.66 2.79
N GLU A 146 14.68 10.60 2.77
CA GLU A 146 14.15 11.24 3.98
C GLU A 146 13.33 10.28 4.86
N SER A 147 12.79 9.21 4.27
CA SER A 147 11.94 8.24 4.99
C SER A 147 12.65 6.93 5.33
N GLU A 148 13.92 6.74 4.94
CA GLU A 148 14.66 5.48 5.14
C GLU A 148 14.70 5.05 6.62
N ALA A 149 14.94 5.99 7.55
CA ALA A 149 14.96 5.70 8.97
C ALA A 149 13.59 5.23 9.49
N ALA A 150 12.51 5.89 9.07
CA ALA A 150 11.15 5.54 9.46
C ALA A 150 10.72 4.17 8.88
N LEU A 151 11.13 3.88 7.63
CA LEU A 151 10.93 2.57 7.02
C LEU A 151 11.70 1.48 7.79
N ALA A 152 12.97 1.71 8.12
CA ALA A 152 13.78 0.75 8.85
C ALA A 152 13.20 0.41 10.22
N LEU A 153 12.68 1.41 10.95
CA LEU A 153 12.03 1.21 12.25
C LEU A 153 10.70 0.46 12.15
N SER A 154 10.01 0.52 11.02
CA SER A 154 8.69 -0.07 10.83
C SER A 154 8.69 -1.43 10.13
N ARG A 155 9.86 -1.96 9.76
CA ARG A 155 9.98 -3.31 9.23
C ARG A 155 9.58 -4.31 10.31
N GLY A 156 8.63 -5.19 10.00
CA GLY A 156 8.34 -6.34 10.86
C GLY A 156 9.57 -7.22 11.03
N CYS A 157 9.72 -7.87 12.18
CA CYS A 157 10.72 -8.91 12.37
C CYS A 157 10.41 -10.05 11.39
N ASP A 158 11.35 -10.36 10.48
CA ASP A 158 11.19 -11.39 9.44
C ASP A 158 10.63 -12.69 10.04
N THR A 159 9.36 -12.99 9.78
CA THR A 159 8.83 -14.33 9.95
C THR A 159 9.00 -15.10 8.65
N GLY A 160 10.16 -15.75 8.53
CA GLY A 160 10.32 -16.96 7.74
C GLY A 160 10.85 -16.75 6.32
N GLU A 161 11.99 -17.39 6.08
CA GLU A 161 12.53 -17.70 4.76
C GLU A 161 11.41 -18.17 3.82
N MET A 162 11.06 -17.34 2.85
CA MET A 162 10.37 -17.79 1.65
C MET A 162 11.44 -18.52 0.82
N GLY A 163 11.64 -19.80 1.14
CA GLY A 163 12.49 -20.69 0.35
C GLY A 163 12.04 -20.62 -1.12
N ASP A 164 13.02 -20.60 -2.02
CA ASP A 164 12.85 -20.79 -3.46
C ASP A 164 11.95 -22.00 -3.72
N GLN A 165 10.64 -21.77 -3.83
CA GLN A 165 9.74 -22.71 -4.47
C GLN A 165 9.60 -22.23 -5.90
N ASP A 166 10.42 -22.86 -6.74
CA ASP A 166 10.31 -22.79 -8.18
C ASP A 166 8.87 -23.15 -8.59
N PHE A 167 8.12 -22.13 -9.01
CA PHE A 167 6.73 -22.24 -9.45
C PHE A 167 6.58 -23.06 -10.75
N THR A 168 7.69 -23.46 -11.39
CA THR A 168 7.66 -24.15 -12.69
C THR A 168 7.62 -25.67 -12.62
N ASP A 169 7.65 -26.29 -11.44
CA ASP A 169 7.59 -27.74 -11.30
C ASP A 169 6.15 -28.30 -11.40
N LEU A 170 5.54 -28.14 -12.57
CA LEU A 170 4.41 -28.95 -13.02
C LEU A 170 4.96 -30.28 -13.55
N SER A 171 5.36 -31.17 -12.65
CA SER A 171 5.53 -32.58 -12.99
C SER A 171 4.18 -33.30 -12.88
N ASP A 172 3.60 -33.60 -14.04
CA ASP A 172 2.41 -34.43 -14.21
C ASP A 172 2.53 -35.76 -13.46
N LYS A 173 1.58 -36.05 -12.55
CA LYS A 173 1.06 -37.41 -12.25
C LYS A 173 -0.37 -37.38 -11.75
#